data_AF-A0A842YJU5-F1
#
_entry.id   AF-A0A842YJU5-F1
#
_cell.length_a   1.000
_cell.length_b   1.000
_cell.length_c   1.000
_cell.angle_alpha   90.00
_cell.angle_beta   90.00
_cell.angle_gamma   90.00
#
_symmetry.space_group_name_H-M   'P 1'
#
loop_
_entity.id
_entity.type
_entity.pdbx_description
1 polymer ?
#
loop_
_entity_poly.entity_id
_entity_poly.type
_entity_poly.pdbx_seq_one_letter_code
_entity_poly.pdbx_strand_id
1 'polypeptide(L)'
;MLFDTLVDTYLKLESTTKRLEMTDILAELFKEATADEIDKIIYLTQGKIHPDWKGEPEIGMAEKMVVETLTRVTGLKKNAIEVMVQELGDIGLAAEEAMKKKKQKGFFKKDLSVSDIYSGLDDIANRGGTGSSKQKMDGLGSLLADASPLGSRYLS
;
A
#
# COMPACT_ATOMS: atom_id res chain seq x y z
N MET A 1 -7.24 13.72 -3.06
CA MET A 1 -6.63 13.53 -1.73
C MET A 1 -5.22 12.94 -1.85
N LEU A 2 -4.32 13.29 -0.93
CA LEU A 2 -3.01 12.63 -0.80
C LEU A 2 -3.16 11.25 -0.16
N PHE A 3 -2.31 10.30 -0.55
CA PHE A 3 -2.32 8.96 0.03
C PHE A 3 -2.02 8.96 1.53
N ASP A 4 -1.11 9.82 1.99
CA ASP A 4 -0.80 9.93 3.42
C ASP A 4 -2.03 10.34 4.27
N THR A 5 -2.93 11.17 3.73
CA THR A 5 -4.20 11.52 4.41
C THR A 5 -5.13 10.32 4.57
N LEU A 6 -5.19 9.46 3.55
CA LEU A 6 -5.97 8.22 3.59
C LEU A 6 -5.38 7.24 4.60
N VAL A 7 -4.05 7.11 4.60
CA VAL A 7 -3.29 6.28 5.53
C VAL A 7 -3.48 6.71 6.99
N ASP A 8 -3.43 8.01 7.27
CA ASP A 8 -3.71 8.54 8.61
C ASP A 8 -5.14 8.20 9.07
N THR A 9 -6.08 8.17 8.14
CA THR A 9 -7.46 7.74 8.43
C THR A 9 -7.52 6.26 8.78
N TYR A 10 -6.81 5.40 8.05
CA TYR A 10 -6.74 3.98 8.37
C TYR A 10 -6.09 3.72 9.73
N LEU A 11 -5.04 4.47 10.07
CA LEU A 11 -4.43 4.37 11.40
C LEU A 11 -5.42 4.74 12.52
N LYS A 12 -6.24 5.79 12.32
CA LYS A 12 -7.31 6.15 13.26
C LYS A 12 -8.34 5.02 13.38
N LEU A 13 -8.74 4.41 12.27
CA LEU A 13 -9.68 3.28 12.28
C LEU A 13 -9.13 2.08 13.05
N GLU A 14 -7.87 1.72 12.84
CA GLU A 14 -7.21 0.63 13.56
C GLU A 14 -7.07 0.91 15.06
N SER A 15 -6.97 2.19 15.45
CA SER A 15 -6.79 2.60 16.84
C SER A 15 -8.07 2.54 17.70
N THR A 16 -9.24 2.33 17.07
CA THR A 16 -10.52 2.22 17.78
C THR A 16 -11.19 0.87 17.53
N THR A 17 -12.01 0.43 18.48
CA THR A 17 -12.88 -0.73 18.35
C THR A 17 -14.37 -0.35 18.38
N LYS A 18 -14.67 0.96 18.54
CA LYS A 18 -16.04 1.45 18.70
C LYS A 18 -16.65 1.76 17.34
N ARG A 19 -17.78 1.10 17.04
CA ARG A 19 -18.48 1.25 15.75
C ARG A 19 -18.91 2.67 15.42
N LEU A 20 -19.35 3.45 16.42
CA LEU A 20 -19.73 4.85 16.20
C LEU A 20 -18.53 5.71 15.83
N GLU A 21 -17.40 5.56 16.53
CA GLU A 21 -16.17 6.29 16.18
C GLU A 21 -15.67 5.90 14.78
N MET A 22 -15.72 4.62 14.42
CA MET A 22 -15.39 4.18 13.05
C MET A 22 -16.31 4.83 12.00
N THR A 23 -17.61 4.95 12.30
CA THR A 23 -18.59 5.60 11.42
C THR A 23 -18.26 7.07 11.24
N ASP A 24 -17.93 7.77 12.33
CA ASP A 24 -17.55 9.19 12.28
C ASP A 24 -16.25 9.41 11.49
N ILE A 25 -15.23 8.56 11.71
CA ILE A 25 -13.96 8.63 10.98
C ILE A 25 -14.19 8.45 9.47
N LEU A 26 -14.98 7.45 9.06
CA LEU A 26 -15.29 7.21 7.64
C LEU A 26 -16.16 8.32 7.05
N ALA A 27 -17.12 8.85 7.82
CA ALA A 27 -17.95 9.95 7.36
C ALA A 27 -17.14 11.21 7.07
N GLU A 28 -16.15 11.54 7.90
CA GLU A 28 -15.23 12.65 7.65
C GLU A 28 -14.36 12.40 6.41
N LEU A 29 -13.79 11.20 6.26
CA LEU A 29 -13.03 10.83 5.07
C LEU A 29 -13.82 11.05 3.77
N PHE A 30 -15.08 10.59 3.74
CA PHE A 30 -15.91 10.69 2.53
C PHE A 30 -16.38 12.11 2.23
N LYS A 31 -16.41 13.02 3.22
CA LYS A 31 -16.68 14.46 2.99
C LYS A 31 -15.50 15.17 2.33
N GLU A 32 -14.27 14.73 2.61
CA GLU A 32 -13.05 15.30 2.03
C GLU A 32 -12.76 14.79 0.62
N ALA A 33 -13.32 13.63 0.26
CA ALA A 33 -13.14 13.01 -1.05
C ALA A 33 -13.84 13.80 -2.17
N THR A 34 -13.15 13.96 -3.30
CA THR A 34 -13.79 14.49 -4.52
C THR A 34 -14.63 13.42 -5.22
N ALA A 35 -15.56 13.84 -6.08
CA ALA A 35 -16.40 12.93 -6.87
C ALA A 35 -15.59 11.96 -7.75
N ASP A 36 -14.40 12.38 -8.20
CA ASP A 36 -13.54 11.61 -9.08
C ASP A 36 -12.65 10.59 -8.35
N GLU A 37 -12.58 10.63 -7.02
CA GLU A 37 -11.74 9.72 -6.23
C GLU A 37 -12.50 8.88 -5.21
N ILE A 38 -13.75 9.22 -4.91
CA ILE A 38 -14.52 8.54 -3.87
C ILE A 38 -14.73 7.05 -4.17
N ASP A 39 -14.88 6.68 -5.44
CA ASP A 39 -14.97 5.29 -5.87
C ASP A 39 -13.70 4.50 -5.50
N LYS A 40 -12.53 5.08 -5.76
CA LYS A 40 -11.22 4.50 -5.43
C LYS A 40 -11.05 4.39 -3.92
N ILE A 41 -11.36 5.45 -3.17
CA ILE A 41 -11.25 5.48 -1.71
C ILE A 41 -12.11 4.38 -1.08
N ILE A 42 -13.36 4.22 -1.53
CA ILE A 42 -14.29 3.22 -0.99
C ILE A 42 -13.73 1.79 -1.14
N TYR A 43 -13.18 1.44 -2.30
CA TYR A 43 -12.63 0.10 -2.50
C TYR A 43 -11.29 -0.08 -1.77
N LEU A 44 -10.40 0.91 -1.83
CA LEU A 44 -9.14 0.86 -1.10
C LEU A 44 -9.34 0.71 0.41
N THR A 45 -10.38 1.34 0.98
CA THR A 45 -10.73 1.23 2.40
C THR A 45 -11.13 -0.19 2.77
N GLN A 46 -11.65 -0.96 1.82
CA GLN A 46 -12.02 -2.36 1.98
C GLN A 46 -10.86 -3.32 1.65
N GLY A 47 -9.67 -2.80 1.33
CA GLY A 47 -8.53 -3.61 0.87
C GLY A 47 -8.72 -4.15 -0.55
N LYS A 48 -9.51 -3.47 -1.38
CA LYS A 48 -9.83 -3.88 -2.76
C LYS A 48 -9.46 -2.78 -3.76
N ILE A 49 -9.22 -3.18 -5.00
CA ILE A 49 -9.08 -2.23 -6.12
C ILE A 49 -10.41 -2.15 -6.89
N HIS A 50 -11.08 -3.29 -7.06
CA HIS A 50 -12.31 -3.38 -7.84
C HIS A 50 -13.43 -4.03 -7.04
N PRO A 51 -14.70 -3.76 -7.38
CA PRO A 51 -15.80 -4.55 -6.87
C PRO A 51 -15.78 -5.98 -7.38
N ASP A 52 -16.16 -6.92 -6.51
CA ASP A 52 -16.14 -8.37 -6.78
C ASP A 52 -16.92 -8.76 -8.05
N TRP A 53 -18.00 -8.05 -8.38
CA TRP A 53 -18.86 -8.36 -9.51
C TRP A 53 -18.25 -8.02 -10.88
N LYS A 54 -17.17 -7.24 -10.95
CA LYS A 54 -16.50 -6.97 -12.23
C LYS A 54 -15.65 -8.15 -12.71
N GLY A 55 -15.26 -9.06 -11.81
CA GLY A 55 -14.36 -10.18 -12.15
C GLY A 55 -12.96 -9.74 -12.58
N GLU A 56 -12.53 -8.54 -12.17
CA GLU A 56 -11.17 -8.05 -12.43
C GLU A 56 -10.14 -8.87 -11.63
N PRO A 57 -8.88 -8.96 -12.12
CA PRO A 57 -7.83 -9.66 -11.40
C PRO A 57 -7.54 -9.04 -10.03
N GLU A 58 -7.20 -9.87 -9.05
CA GLU A 58 -6.54 -9.40 -7.83
C GLU A 58 -5.08 -9.03 -8.11
N ILE A 59 -4.47 -8.23 -7.21
CA ILE A 59 -3.04 -7.85 -7.28
C ILE A 59 -2.15 -9.09 -7.49
N GLY A 60 -2.48 -10.21 -6.85
CA GLY A 60 -1.80 -11.50 -7.08
C GLY A 60 -0.31 -11.43 -6.81
N MET A 61 0.08 -10.86 -5.66
CA MET A 61 1.45 -10.82 -5.17
C MET A 61 1.59 -11.70 -3.92
N ALA A 62 2.56 -12.61 -3.95
CA ALA A 62 2.91 -13.40 -2.78
C ALA A 62 3.79 -12.59 -1.82
N GLU A 63 3.72 -12.86 -0.53
CA GLU A 63 4.55 -12.20 0.50
C GLU A 63 6.05 -12.22 0.15
N LYS A 64 6.56 -13.33 -0.39
CA LYS A 64 7.94 -13.45 -0.86
C LYS A 64 8.30 -12.40 -1.94
N MET A 65 7.36 -12.05 -2.81
CA MET A 65 7.55 -10.98 -3.81
C MET A 65 7.62 -9.60 -3.15
N VAL A 66 6.80 -9.37 -2.11
CA VAL A 66 6.83 -8.13 -1.32
C VAL A 66 8.17 -8.00 -0.59
N VAL A 67 8.65 -9.06 0.06
CA VAL A 67 9.98 -9.11 0.70
C VAL A 67 11.11 -8.82 -0.31
N GLU A 68 11.04 -9.43 -1.50
CA GLU A 68 12.03 -9.17 -2.56
C GLU A 68 11.95 -7.73 -3.08
N THR A 69 10.76 -7.16 -3.16
CA THR A 69 10.55 -5.74 -3.53
C THR A 69 11.13 -4.81 -2.48
N LEU A 70 10.81 -5.02 -1.20
CA LEU A 70 11.36 -4.25 -0.08
C LEU A 70 12.89 -4.34 -0.02
N THR A 71 13.47 -5.52 -0.30
CA THR A 71 14.93 -5.70 -0.39
C THR A 71 15.54 -4.73 -1.42
N ARG A 72 14.92 -4.63 -2.61
CA ARG A 72 15.38 -3.73 -3.69
C ARG A 72 15.18 -2.26 -3.34
N VAL A 73 14.02 -1.89 -2.80
CA VAL A 73 13.67 -0.48 -2.51
C VAL A 73 14.46 0.07 -1.32
N THR A 74 14.68 -0.75 -0.29
CA THR A 74 15.34 -0.29 0.95
C THR A 74 16.86 -0.43 0.92
N GLY A 75 17.38 -1.36 0.10
CA GLY A 75 18.79 -1.76 0.09
C GLY A 75 19.19 -2.59 1.32
N LEU A 76 18.22 -3.08 2.10
CA LEU A 76 18.48 -4.01 3.20
C LEU A 76 18.74 -5.43 2.67
N LYS A 77 19.35 -6.27 3.51
CA LYS A 77 19.50 -7.69 3.18
C LYS A 77 18.14 -8.37 3.34
N LYS A 78 17.80 -9.30 2.42
CA LYS A 78 16.56 -10.08 2.46
C LYS A 78 16.29 -10.71 3.85
N ASN A 79 17.29 -11.37 4.43
CA ASN A 79 17.17 -11.97 5.78
C ASN A 79 16.78 -10.96 6.87
N ALA A 80 17.21 -9.69 6.76
CA ALA A 80 16.82 -8.68 7.74
C ALA A 80 15.33 -8.34 7.66
N ILE A 81 14.76 -8.33 6.45
CA ILE A 81 13.32 -8.10 6.25
C ILE A 81 12.54 -9.35 6.68
N GLU A 82 12.99 -10.55 6.34
CA GLU A 82 12.36 -11.80 6.78
C GLU A 82 12.30 -11.92 8.31
N VAL A 83 13.36 -11.50 9.01
CA VAL A 83 13.37 -11.41 10.48
C VAL A 83 12.33 -10.38 10.98
N MET A 84 12.24 -9.20 10.36
CA MET A 84 11.20 -8.21 10.74
C MET A 84 9.79 -8.77 10.58
N VAL A 85 9.51 -9.49 9.48
CA VAL A 85 8.21 -10.15 9.26
C VAL A 85 7.93 -11.18 10.36
N GLN A 86 8.92 -11.99 10.72
CA GLN A 86 8.77 -12.99 11.79
C GLN A 86 8.55 -12.35 13.17
N GLU A 87 9.28 -11.29 13.49
CA GLU A 87 9.20 -10.61 14.79
C GLU A 87 7.91 -9.80 14.95
N LEU A 88 7.44 -9.15 13.88
CA LEU A 88 6.25 -8.29 13.90
C LEU A 88 4.97 -9.07 13.57
N GLY A 89 5.09 -10.23 12.92
CA GLY A 89 3.96 -11.08 12.52
C GLY A 89 3.13 -10.51 11.36
N ASP A 90 3.58 -9.42 10.74
CA ASP A 90 2.85 -8.70 9.68
C ASP A 90 3.82 -8.07 8.67
N ILE A 91 3.55 -8.29 7.38
CA ILE A 91 4.40 -7.79 6.28
C ILE A 91 4.32 -6.26 6.15
N GLY A 92 3.17 -5.65 6.45
CA GLY A 92 2.98 -4.21 6.43
C GLY A 92 3.80 -3.53 7.53
N LEU A 93 3.72 -4.02 8.77
CA LEU A 93 4.55 -3.53 9.87
C LEU A 93 6.05 -3.69 9.54
N ALA A 94 6.44 -4.81 8.96
CA ALA A 94 7.81 -5.03 8.50
C ALA A 94 8.22 -4.07 7.37
N ALA A 95 7.31 -3.75 6.45
CA ALA A 95 7.54 -2.78 5.39
C ALA A 95 7.77 -1.38 5.94
N GLU A 96 6.96 -0.92 6.89
CA GLU A 96 7.14 0.37 7.57
C GLU A 96 8.51 0.43 8.26
N GLU A 97 8.87 -0.60 9.02
CA GLU A 97 10.16 -0.64 9.74
C GLU A 97 11.36 -0.71 8.79
N ALA A 98 11.25 -1.49 7.70
CA ALA A 98 12.28 -1.57 6.67
C ALA A 98 12.46 -0.23 5.95
N MET A 99 11.36 0.49 5.68
CA MET A 99 11.37 1.79 5.03
C MET A 99 11.94 2.90 5.92
N LYS A 100 11.74 2.84 7.25
CA LYS A 100 12.46 3.71 8.20
C LYS A 100 13.97 3.51 8.17
N LYS A 101 14.43 2.29 7.89
CA LYS A 101 15.84 1.88 7.81
C LYS A 101 16.45 1.97 6.40
N LYS A 102 15.72 2.53 5.43
CA LYS A 102 16.13 2.65 4.03
C LYS A 102 17.48 3.35 3.92
N LYS A 103 18.45 2.69 3.29
CA LYS A 103 19.82 3.19 3.12
C LYS A 103 19.95 4.17 1.96
N GLN A 104 19.09 4.02 0.94
CA GLN A 104 19.11 4.82 -0.27
C GLN A 104 18.09 5.95 -0.16
N LYS A 105 18.54 7.20 -0.03
CA LYS A 105 17.64 8.35 -0.18
C LYS A 105 17.43 8.62 -1.67
N GLY A 106 16.18 8.54 -2.13
CA GLY A 106 15.82 8.99 -3.48
C GLY A 106 16.10 10.49 -3.62
N PHE A 107 16.52 10.91 -4.81
CA PHE A 107 16.82 12.32 -5.09
C PHE A 107 15.57 13.20 -5.13
N PHE A 108 14.41 12.61 -5.44
CA PHE A 108 13.10 13.26 -5.48
C PHE A 108 12.06 12.28 -4.95
N LYS A 109 11.18 12.75 -4.06
CA LYS A 109 10.02 12.01 -3.57
C LYS A 109 8.78 12.68 -4.18
N LYS A 110 7.97 11.94 -4.92
CA LYS A 110 6.67 12.43 -5.39
C LYS A 110 5.64 12.26 -4.26
N ASP A 111 4.82 13.26 -4.02
CA ASP A 111 3.64 13.10 -3.18
C ASP A 111 2.60 12.30 -3.95
N LEU A 112 2.31 11.08 -3.49
CA LEU A 112 1.35 10.17 -4.12
C LEU A 112 -0.07 10.61 -3.78
N SER A 113 -0.91 10.78 -4.79
CA SER A 113 -2.36 10.89 -4.61
C SER A 113 -3.02 9.52 -4.48
N VAL A 114 -4.25 9.48 -3.98
CA VAL A 114 -5.06 8.23 -3.97
C VAL A 114 -5.23 7.67 -5.40
N SER A 115 -5.41 8.55 -6.39
CA SER A 115 -5.48 8.15 -7.80
C SER A 115 -4.18 7.52 -8.31
N ASP A 116 -3.01 8.06 -7.92
CA ASP A 116 -1.72 7.46 -8.28
C ASP A 116 -1.59 6.04 -7.70
N ILE A 117 -1.96 5.85 -6.43
CA ILE A 117 -1.95 4.53 -5.77
C ILE A 117 -2.91 3.58 -6.47
N TYR A 118 -4.16 3.98 -6.67
CA TYR A 118 -5.16 3.17 -7.33
C TYR A 118 -4.67 2.71 -8.71
N SER A 119 -4.25 3.66 -9.56
CA SER A 119 -3.78 3.34 -10.91
C SER A 119 -2.55 2.44 -10.90
N GLY A 120 -1.60 2.66 -9.99
CA GLY A 120 -0.43 1.79 -9.86
C GLY A 120 -0.80 0.37 -9.44
N LEU A 121 -1.72 0.22 -8.48
CA LEU A 121 -2.19 -1.09 -8.02
C LEU A 121 -3.02 -1.82 -9.09
N ASP A 122 -3.88 -1.09 -9.80
CA ASP A 122 -4.67 -1.60 -10.94
C ASP A 122 -3.75 -2.09 -12.07
N ASP A 123 -2.73 -1.31 -12.42
CA ASP A 123 -1.72 -1.68 -13.41
C ASP A 123 -0.94 -2.94 -13.01
N ILE A 124 -0.68 -3.15 -11.71
CA ILE A 124 -0.03 -4.35 -11.16
C ILE A 124 -0.97 -5.55 -11.26
N ALA A 125 -2.23 -5.39 -10.86
CA ALA A 125 -3.24 -6.45 -10.91
C ALA A 125 -3.43 -7.00 -12.33
N ASN A 126 -3.43 -6.10 -13.32
CA ASN A 126 -3.56 -6.44 -14.73
C ASN A 126 -2.31 -7.11 -15.37
N ARG A 127 -1.18 -7.23 -14.65
CA ARG A 127 -0.01 -7.97 -15.17
C ARG A 127 -0.22 -9.48 -15.06
N GLY A 128 -0.29 -10.16 -16.20
CA GLY A 128 -0.40 -11.62 -16.31
C GLY A 128 0.65 -12.26 -17.21
N GLY A 129 0.76 -13.58 -17.16
CA GLY A 129 1.64 -14.37 -18.03
C GLY A 129 3.10 -14.42 -17.61
N THR A 130 3.95 -14.93 -18.51
CA THR A 130 5.38 -15.14 -18.26
C THR A 130 6.09 -13.83 -17.97
N GLY A 131 6.77 -13.74 -16.82
CA GLY A 131 7.50 -12.54 -16.40
C GLY A 131 6.66 -11.52 -15.61
N SER A 132 5.36 -11.74 -15.45
CA SER A 132 4.47 -10.86 -14.67
C SER A 132 4.94 -10.65 -13.24
N SER A 133 5.46 -11.69 -12.57
CA SER A 133 5.99 -11.57 -11.20
C SER A 133 7.04 -10.46 -11.08
N LYS A 134 7.97 -10.35 -12.04
CA LYS A 134 8.97 -9.28 -12.04
C LYS A 134 8.34 -7.92 -12.25
N GLN A 135 7.42 -7.80 -13.21
CA GLN A 135 6.71 -6.55 -13.49
C GLN A 135 5.89 -6.06 -12.29
N LYS A 136 5.23 -6.97 -11.56
CA LYS A 136 4.49 -6.66 -10.33
C LYS A 136 5.42 -6.14 -9.23
N MET A 137 6.56 -6.80 -9.02
CA MET A 137 7.57 -6.32 -8.07
C MET A 137 8.14 -4.95 -8.45
N ASP A 138 8.39 -4.70 -9.73
CA ASP A 138 8.91 -3.42 -10.20
C ASP A 138 7.85 -2.31 -10.03
N GLY A 139 6.57 -2.61 -10.30
CA GLY A 139 5.45 -1.68 -10.08
C GLY A 139 5.24 -1.34 -8.60
N LEU A 140 5.16 -2.35 -7.72
CA LEU A 140 5.06 -2.12 -6.28
C LEU A 140 6.29 -1.36 -5.76
N GLY A 141 7.48 -1.70 -6.26
CA GLY A 141 8.71 -1.02 -5.91
C GLY A 141 8.70 0.46 -6.24
N SER A 142 8.06 0.85 -7.35
CA SER A 142 7.86 2.25 -7.72
C SER A 142 6.95 2.97 -6.74
N LEU A 143 5.82 2.38 -6.34
CA LEU A 143 4.91 2.97 -5.36
C LEU A 143 5.58 3.11 -3.99
N LEU A 144 6.26 2.06 -3.53
CA LEU A 144 7.00 2.06 -2.27
C LEU A 144 8.18 3.04 -2.27
N ALA A 145 8.78 3.34 -3.43
CA ALA A 145 9.88 4.29 -3.49
C ALA A 145 9.44 5.71 -3.07
N ASP A 146 8.19 6.08 -3.39
CA ASP A 146 7.58 7.38 -3.11
C ASP A 146 6.67 7.38 -1.87
N ALA A 147 6.31 6.21 -1.32
CA ALA A 147 5.48 6.12 -0.12
C ALA A 147 6.20 6.60 1.16
N SER A 148 5.43 7.14 2.12
CA SER A 148 5.91 7.30 3.49
C SER A 148 6.13 5.93 4.17
N PRO A 149 6.88 5.83 5.27
CA PRO A 149 7.00 4.57 5.99
C PRO A 149 5.65 4.01 6.42
N LEU A 150 4.74 4.86 6.93
CA LEU A 150 3.40 4.45 7.30
C LEU A 150 2.57 4.04 6.07
N GLY A 151 2.66 4.79 4.97
CA GLY A 151 2.00 4.41 3.72
C GLY A 151 2.51 3.08 3.15
N SER A 152 3.78 2.75 3.38
CA SER A 152 4.36 1.46 2.97
C SER A 152 3.73 0.29 3.71
N ARG A 153 3.30 0.48 4.97
CA ARG A 153 2.56 -0.52 5.73
C ARG A 153 1.21 -0.84 5.09
N TYR A 154 0.47 0.17 4.65
CA TYR A 154 -0.85 -0.03 4.03
C TYR A 154 -0.78 -0.41 2.54
N LEU A 155 0.41 -0.43 1.93
CA LEU A 155 0.65 -0.87 0.54
C LEU A 155 1.19 -2.30 0.43
N SER A 156 1.68 -2.88 1.51
CA SER A 156 2.43 -4.16 1.51
C SER A 156 1.58 -5.29 2.08
#